data_AF-A0A3C2AHE3-F1
#
_entry.id   AF-A0A3C2AHE3-F1
#
_cell.length_a   1.000
_cell.length_b   1.000
_cell.length_c   1.000
_cell.angle_alpha   90.00
_cell.angle_beta   90.00
_cell.angle_gamma   90.00
#
_symmetry.space_group_name_H-M   'P 1'
#
loop_
_entity.id
_entity.type
_entity.pdbx_description
1 polymer ?
#
loop_
_entity_poly.entity_id
_entity_poly.type
_entity_poly.pdbx_seq_one_letter_code
_entity_poly.pdbx_strand_id
1 'polypeptide(L)'
;TPDPTAVLDVANPFDPIMGVRSKGMLVPYMNQLQRDQMEASYNDTVANGLLSYDPEDGNFWYYRYDDPIPTTAPFGEWSSLTTSVQTPTGTPTGGIIMWAGTIASIPAGWALCNGATGTPDLTDKFIISVASSAENPGTAPVPGFFVDVEAGGVTAPDRRFFKLAYIMKL
;
A
#
# COMPACT_ATOMS: atom_id res chain seq x y z
N THR A 1 -7.59 30.91 22.99
CA THR A 1 -7.27 29.79 22.07
C THR A 1 -6.09 30.23 21.25
N PRO A 2 -5.01 29.44 21.10
CA PRO A 2 -3.96 29.83 20.17
C PRO A 2 -4.57 29.73 18.78
N ASP A 3 -4.94 30.87 18.22
CA ASP A 3 -5.36 30.95 16.83
C ASP A 3 -4.21 30.42 15.96
N PRO A 4 -4.48 29.62 14.92
CA PRO A 4 -3.44 29.08 14.07
C PRO A 4 -2.58 30.23 13.54
N THR A 5 -1.30 30.22 13.91
CA THR A 5 -0.36 31.26 13.52
C THR A 5 -0.25 31.27 11.99
N ALA A 6 -0.63 32.41 11.40
CA ALA A 6 -0.41 32.75 10.00
C ALA A 6 -1.22 31.99 8.93
N VAL A 7 -2.54 31.89 9.07
CA VAL A 7 -3.41 31.81 7.87
C VAL A 7 -3.60 33.24 7.36
N LEU A 8 -2.97 33.57 6.23
CA LEU A 8 -3.27 34.80 5.49
C LEU A 8 -4.72 34.71 4.99
N ASP A 9 -5.65 35.33 5.72
CA ASP A 9 -7.08 35.37 5.39
C ASP A 9 -7.28 36.20 4.13
N VAL A 10 -7.50 35.54 3.00
CA VAL A 10 -7.91 36.20 1.77
C VAL A 10 -9.42 36.23 1.74
N ALA A 11 -9.96 37.39 2.12
CA ALA A 11 -11.38 37.67 2.02
C ALA A 11 -11.70 38.17 0.61
N ASN A 12 -12.58 37.47 -0.09
CA ASN A 12 -13.25 38.04 -1.24
C ASN A 12 -14.41 38.91 -0.72
N PRO A 13 -14.45 40.23 -1.01
CA PRO A 13 -15.54 41.08 -0.56
C PRO A 13 -16.90 40.74 -1.18
N PHE A 14 -16.95 39.89 -2.22
CA PHE A 14 -18.19 39.52 -2.90
C PHE A 14 -18.18 38.09 -3.46
N ASP A 15 -19.06 37.23 -2.94
CA ASP A 15 -19.39 35.94 -3.57
C ASP A 15 -20.60 36.09 -4.51
N PRO A 16 -20.45 35.85 -5.83
CA PRO A 16 -21.52 36.05 -6.81
C PRO A 16 -22.67 35.04 -6.70
N ILE A 17 -22.52 33.96 -5.93
CA ILE A 17 -23.51 32.88 -5.80
C ILE A 17 -24.30 33.03 -4.51
N MET A 18 -23.65 33.33 -3.38
CA MET A 18 -24.30 33.36 -2.06
C MET A 18 -24.43 34.76 -1.43
N GLY A 19 -23.78 35.80 -1.97
CA GLY A 19 -23.84 37.15 -1.42
C GLY A 19 -23.21 37.30 -0.02
N VAL A 20 -22.42 36.31 0.40
CA VAL A 20 -21.67 36.30 1.68
C VAL A 20 -20.19 36.54 1.38
N ARG A 21 -19.42 37.03 2.36
CA ARG A 21 -17.95 37.09 2.24
C ARG A 21 -17.38 35.68 2.26
N SER A 22 -16.69 35.30 1.19
CA SER A 22 -15.97 34.04 1.11
C SER A 22 -14.53 34.24 1.60
N LYS A 23 -14.07 33.32 2.44
CA LYS A 23 -12.69 33.27 2.94
C LYS A 23 -11.95 32.14 2.27
N GLY A 24 -10.68 32.34 1.98
CA GLY A 24 -9.82 31.32 1.38
C GLY A 24 -8.37 31.46 1.79
N MET A 25 -7.57 30.51 1.31
CA MET A 25 -6.12 30.50 1.43
C MET A 25 -5.54 30.56 0.01
N LEU A 26 -4.50 31.37 -0.19
CA LEU A 26 -3.75 31.35 -1.44
C LEU A 26 -2.85 30.12 -1.45
N VAL A 27 -3.05 29.28 -2.46
CA VAL A 27 -2.18 28.15 -2.75
C VAL A 27 -1.43 28.45 -4.05
N PRO A 28 -0.09 28.46 -4.05
CA PRO A 28 0.68 28.65 -5.27
C PRO A 28 0.40 27.56 -6.31
N TYR A 29 0.42 27.95 -7.58
CA TYR A 29 0.42 27.02 -8.69
C TYR A 29 1.87 26.63 -9.00
N MET A 30 2.16 25.33 -8.98
CA MET A 30 3.49 24.82 -9.25
C MET A 30 3.39 23.47 -9.93
N ASN A 31 3.95 23.34 -11.13
CA ASN A 31 4.10 22.03 -11.79
C ASN A 31 5.35 21.29 -11.29
N GLN A 32 5.54 20.04 -11.74
CA GLN A 32 6.67 19.20 -11.35
C GLN A 32 8.02 19.91 -11.54
N LEU A 33 8.26 20.51 -12.72
CA LEU A 33 9.52 21.18 -13.02
C LEU A 33 9.81 22.34 -12.06
N GLN A 34 8.78 23.12 -11.72
CA GLN A 34 8.92 24.24 -10.80
C GLN A 34 9.16 23.77 -9.35
N ARG A 35 8.57 22.63 -8.95
CA ARG A 35 8.84 21.99 -7.64
C ARG A 35 10.28 21.51 -7.55
N ASP A 36 10.78 20.82 -8.58
CA ASP A 36 12.16 20.34 -8.64
C ASP A 36 13.16 21.52 -8.64
N GLN A 37 12.85 22.60 -9.37
CA GLN A 37 13.64 23.85 -9.35
C GLN A 37 13.64 24.52 -7.98
N MET A 38 12.52 24.46 -7.26
CA MET A 38 12.42 25.00 -5.91
C MET A 38 13.30 24.21 -4.95
N GLU A 39 13.25 22.87 -4.99
CA GLU A 39 14.14 22.03 -4.17
C GLU A 39 15.62 22.34 -4.45
N ALA A 40 16.00 22.44 -5.73
CA ALA A 40 17.35 22.80 -6.11
C ALA A 40 17.77 24.18 -5.59
N SER A 41 16.87 25.17 -5.65
CA SER A 41 17.14 26.55 -5.21
C SER A 41 17.31 26.65 -3.70
N TYR A 42 16.60 25.82 -2.94
CA TYR A 42 16.67 25.77 -1.48
C TYR A 42 17.56 24.65 -0.95
N ASN A 43 18.41 24.06 -1.80
CA ASN A 43 19.33 22.99 -1.43
C ASN A 43 18.63 21.88 -0.61
N ASP A 44 17.42 21.53 -1.05
CA ASP A 44 16.58 20.48 -0.47
C ASP A 44 16.09 20.73 0.98
N THR A 45 16.08 22.00 1.40
CA THR A 45 15.60 22.44 2.73
C THR A 45 14.20 23.07 2.68
N VAL A 46 13.33 22.54 1.82
CA VAL A 46 11.95 23.03 1.64
C VAL A 46 11.10 22.78 2.89
N ALA A 47 10.31 23.75 3.35
CA ALA A 47 9.54 23.60 4.59
C ALA A 47 8.58 22.39 4.59
N ASN A 48 8.60 21.62 5.67
CA ASN A 48 7.63 20.53 5.90
C ASN A 48 6.21 21.08 5.91
N GLY A 49 5.29 20.39 5.23
CA GLY A 49 3.89 20.79 5.13
C GLY A 49 3.64 21.93 4.16
N LEU A 50 4.62 22.37 3.36
CA LEU A 50 4.40 23.33 2.29
C LEU A 50 3.40 22.76 1.27
N LEU A 51 2.33 23.50 0.99
CA LEU A 51 1.27 23.11 0.07
C LEU A 51 1.38 23.83 -1.28
N SER A 52 1.15 23.10 -2.35
CA SER A 52 1.11 23.57 -3.74
C SER A 52 -0.06 22.94 -4.50
N TYR A 53 -0.55 23.59 -5.54
CA TYR A 53 -1.49 23.01 -6.50
C TYR A 53 -0.81 22.81 -7.85
N ASP A 54 -0.90 21.59 -8.39
CA ASP A 54 -0.42 21.30 -9.73
C ASP A 54 -1.58 21.39 -10.73
N PRO A 55 -1.58 22.36 -11.65
CA PRO A 55 -2.64 22.49 -12.64
C PRO A 55 -2.60 21.42 -13.74
N GLU A 56 -1.46 20.73 -13.93
CA GLU A 56 -1.33 19.68 -14.94
C GLU A 56 -2.04 18.39 -14.47
N ASP A 57 -1.85 18.04 -13.20
CA ASP A 57 -2.45 16.84 -12.59
C ASP A 57 -3.78 17.13 -11.89
N GLY A 58 -4.09 18.40 -11.64
CA GLY A 58 -5.29 18.84 -10.90
C GLY A 58 -5.25 18.50 -9.40
N ASN A 59 -4.08 18.18 -8.85
CA ASN A 59 -3.93 17.71 -7.47
C ASN A 59 -3.19 18.73 -6.60
N PHE A 60 -3.52 18.74 -5.31
CA PHE A 60 -2.66 19.37 -4.32
C PHE A 60 -1.46 18.49 -4.01
N TRP A 61 -0.32 19.10 -3.78
CA TRP A 61 0.92 18.47 -3.36
C TRP A 61 1.38 19.09 -2.04
N TYR A 62 2.00 18.28 -1.20
CA TYR A 62 2.65 18.75 0.02
C TYR A 62 4.08 18.23 0.10
N TYR A 63 4.98 19.05 0.63
CA TYR A 63 6.34 18.63 0.92
C TYR A 63 6.41 17.99 2.31
N ARG A 64 7.13 16.88 2.46
CA ARG A 64 7.27 16.15 3.73
C ARG A 64 8.70 15.71 3.99
N TYR A 65 9.03 15.55 5.27
CA TYR A 65 10.27 14.93 5.74
C TYR A 65 9.97 13.59 6.42
N ASP A 66 10.92 12.65 6.33
CA ASP A 66 10.90 11.45 7.17
C ASP A 66 11.29 11.78 8.62
N ASP A 67 10.83 10.96 9.57
CA ASP A 67 11.24 11.02 10.98
C ASP A 67 11.96 9.70 11.36
N PRO A 68 13.28 9.74 11.64
CA PRO A 68 14.17 10.91 11.68
C PRO A 68 14.57 11.42 10.28
N ILE A 69 14.87 12.71 10.16
CA ILE A 69 15.31 13.34 8.90
C ILE A 69 16.61 12.67 8.43
N PRO A 70 16.71 12.24 7.15
CA PRO A 70 17.92 11.65 6.58
C PRO A 70 19.13 12.56 6.78
N THR A 71 20.31 11.96 7.03
CA THR A 71 21.56 12.73 7.13
C THR A 71 22.22 13.00 5.77
N THR A 72 21.67 12.41 4.71
CA THR A 72 22.07 12.62 3.31
C THR A 72 20.84 12.94 2.48
N ALA A 73 20.94 13.95 1.60
CA ALA A 73 19.87 14.28 0.68
C ALA A 73 19.45 13.07 -0.19
N PRO A 74 18.16 12.91 -0.55
CA PRO A 74 17.09 13.87 -0.29
C PRO A 74 16.61 13.89 1.17
N PHE A 75 16.42 15.08 1.75
CA PHE A 75 15.96 15.29 3.12
C PHE A 75 14.44 15.18 3.25
N GLY A 76 13.72 15.36 2.14
CA GLY A 76 12.28 15.24 2.03
C GLY A 76 11.82 14.90 0.62
N GLU A 77 10.51 14.93 0.41
CA GLU A 77 9.89 14.66 -0.88
C GLU A 77 8.55 15.37 -1.05
N TRP A 78 8.18 15.63 -2.31
CA TRP A 78 6.82 16.02 -2.67
C TRP A 78 5.89 14.80 -2.72
N SER A 79 4.76 14.91 -2.05
CA SER A 79 3.72 13.89 -2.03
C SER A 79 2.40 14.51 -2.48
N SER A 80 1.66 13.83 -3.36
CA SER A 80 0.36 14.31 -3.84
C SER A 80 -0.75 13.94 -2.86
N LEU A 81 -1.59 14.93 -2.52
CA LEU A 81 -2.92 14.69 -1.97
C LEU A 81 -3.85 14.34 -3.13
N THR A 82 -3.59 13.20 -3.75
CA THR A 82 -4.63 12.54 -4.52
C THR A 82 -5.74 12.15 -3.55
N THR A 83 -7.00 12.17 -3.99
CA THR A 83 -8.01 11.34 -3.32
C THR A 83 -7.54 9.90 -3.48
N SER A 84 -6.69 9.44 -2.56
CA SER A 84 -6.28 8.05 -2.52
C SER A 84 -7.54 7.28 -2.20
N VAL A 85 -8.17 6.74 -3.24
CA VAL A 85 -8.65 5.38 -3.11
C VAL A 85 -7.39 4.64 -2.69
N GLN A 86 -7.26 4.40 -1.37
CA GLN A 86 -6.40 3.36 -0.83
C GLN A 86 -6.78 2.14 -1.66
N THR A 87 -6.06 1.90 -2.75
CA THR A 87 -6.10 0.62 -3.42
C THR A 87 -5.21 -0.16 -2.47
N PRO A 88 -5.76 -0.98 -1.56
CA PRO A 88 -4.89 -1.90 -0.87
C PRO A 88 -4.20 -2.61 -2.01
N THR A 89 -2.87 -2.63 -2.05
CA THR A 89 -2.19 -3.63 -2.87
C THR A 89 -2.86 -4.94 -2.47
N GLY A 90 -3.65 -5.52 -3.39
CA GLY A 90 -4.86 -6.29 -3.04
C GLY A 90 -4.64 -7.55 -2.22
N THR A 91 -3.40 -7.81 -1.81
CA THR A 91 -3.00 -8.85 -0.88
C THR A 91 -1.71 -8.39 -0.17
N PRO A 92 -1.63 -8.45 1.18
CA PRO A 92 -0.40 -8.14 1.90
C PRO A 92 0.72 -9.15 1.58
N THR A 93 1.99 -8.74 1.73
CA THR A 93 3.14 -9.65 1.65
C THR A 93 2.98 -10.81 2.64
N GLY A 94 3.29 -12.03 2.17
CA GLY A 94 3.02 -13.27 2.89
C GLY A 94 1.61 -13.83 2.69
N GLY A 95 0.68 -13.07 2.08
CA GLY A 95 -0.64 -13.57 1.73
C GLY A 95 -0.58 -14.67 0.69
N ILE A 96 -1.32 -15.75 0.90
CA ILE A 96 -1.36 -16.93 0.04
C ILE A 96 -2.70 -16.98 -0.69
N ILE A 97 -2.66 -17.21 -2.00
CA ILE A 97 -3.85 -17.39 -2.84
C ILE A 97 -3.75 -18.68 -3.67
N MET A 98 -4.89 -19.13 -4.19
CA MET A 98 -4.96 -20.22 -5.17
C MET A 98 -4.67 -19.70 -6.58
N TRP A 99 -3.91 -20.47 -7.36
CA TRP A 99 -3.47 -20.15 -8.71
C TRP A 99 -3.84 -21.25 -9.70
N ALA A 100 -4.50 -20.86 -10.79
CA ALA A 100 -4.97 -21.78 -11.84
C ALA A 100 -4.10 -21.78 -13.11
N GLY A 101 -3.17 -20.82 -13.25
CA GLY A 101 -2.31 -20.70 -14.42
C GLY A 101 -1.12 -21.67 -14.39
N THR A 102 -0.26 -21.58 -15.40
CA THR A 102 1.00 -22.36 -15.41
C THR A 102 1.99 -21.79 -14.40
N ILE A 103 2.92 -22.62 -13.91
CA ILE A 103 4.00 -22.18 -13.01
C ILE A 103 4.85 -21.09 -13.67
N ALA A 104 5.09 -21.19 -14.98
CA ALA A 104 5.85 -20.20 -15.75
C ALA A 104 5.13 -18.85 -15.92
N SER A 105 3.81 -18.80 -15.67
CA SER A 105 2.99 -17.59 -15.78
C SER A 105 2.64 -16.94 -14.44
N ILE A 106 3.26 -17.40 -13.34
CA ILE A 106 3.09 -16.77 -12.03
C ILE A 106 3.51 -15.29 -12.15
N PRO A 107 2.65 -14.33 -11.76
CA PRO A 107 2.95 -12.92 -11.91
C PRO A 107 4.18 -12.47 -11.11
N ALA A 108 4.84 -11.42 -11.57
CA ALA A 108 5.92 -10.78 -10.83
C ALA A 108 5.43 -10.36 -9.43
N GLY A 109 6.28 -10.54 -8.40
CA GLY A 109 5.94 -10.26 -7.01
C GLY A 109 5.17 -11.37 -6.30
N TRP A 110 5.07 -12.56 -6.90
CA TRP A 110 4.54 -13.79 -6.31
C TRP A 110 5.54 -14.93 -6.46
N ALA A 111 5.48 -15.90 -5.54
CA ALA A 111 6.28 -17.13 -5.60
C ALA A 111 5.42 -18.37 -5.34
N LEU A 112 5.84 -19.51 -5.89
CA LEU A 112 5.20 -20.80 -5.64
C LEU A 112 5.45 -21.24 -4.19
N CYS A 113 4.41 -21.72 -3.49
CA CYS A 113 4.53 -22.27 -2.14
C CYS A 113 5.09 -23.69 -2.15
N ASN A 114 6.39 -23.82 -2.43
CA ASN A 114 7.12 -25.10 -2.53
C ASN A 114 8.30 -25.20 -1.54
N GLY A 115 8.37 -24.33 -0.54
CA GLY A 115 9.49 -24.30 0.41
C GLY A 115 10.69 -23.46 -0.05
N ALA A 116 10.73 -23.02 -1.31
CA ALA A 116 11.79 -22.16 -1.81
C ALA A 116 11.54 -20.69 -1.44
N THR A 117 12.62 -19.90 -1.38
CA THR A 117 12.55 -18.43 -1.21
C THR A 117 11.75 -17.96 0.02
N GLY A 118 11.76 -18.76 1.09
CA GLY A 118 11.03 -18.43 2.33
C GLY A 118 9.51 -18.67 2.26
N THR A 119 9.00 -19.26 1.17
CA THR A 119 7.60 -19.72 1.11
C THR A 119 7.40 -21.00 1.91
N PRO A 120 6.21 -21.26 2.48
CA PRO A 120 5.89 -22.58 3.00
C PRO A 120 5.78 -23.61 1.86
N ASP A 121 6.05 -24.88 2.15
CA ASP A 121 5.80 -25.97 1.20
C ASP A 121 4.38 -26.52 1.36
N LEU A 122 3.52 -26.19 0.41
CA LEU A 122 2.10 -26.60 0.34
C LEU A 122 1.82 -27.58 -0.81
N THR A 123 2.87 -28.14 -1.42
CA THR A 123 2.74 -29.07 -2.55
C THR A 123 2.04 -30.36 -2.12
N ASP A 124 0.92 -30.70 -2.77
CA ASP A 124 0.08 -31.86 -2.44
C ASP A 124 -0.51 -31.82 -1.01
N LYS A 125 -0.64 -30.63 -0.41
CA LYS A 125 -1.19 -30.43 0.93
C LYS A 125 -2.50 -29.67 0.89
N PHE A 126 -3.41 -30.01 1.81
CA PHE A 126 -4.63 -29.26 2.05
C PHE A 126 -4.46 -28.33 3.25
N ILE A 127 -5.05 -27.13 3.18
CA ILE A 127 -4.96 -26.15 4.27
C ILE A 127 -5.98 -26.46 5.35
N ILE A 128 -5.52 -26.47 6.60
CA ILE A 128 -6.34 -26.50 7.81
C ILE A 128 -6.17 -25.18 8.55
N SER A 129 -7.23 -24.70 9.21
CA SER A 129 -7.14 -23.51 10.06
C SER A 129 -6.38 -23.82 11.35
N VAL A 130 -5.93 -22.77 12.03
CA VAL A 130 -5.51 -22.88 13.45
C VAL A 130 -6.64 -23.46 14.30
N ALA A 131 -6.29 -24.16 15.38
CA ALA A 131 -7.26 -24.84 16.23
C ALA A 131 -8.11 -23.87 17.06
N SER A 132 -7.60 -22.67 17.33
CA SER A 132 -8.32 -21.62 18.05
C SER A 132 -7.78 -20.23 17.74
N SER A 133 -8.53 -19.18 18.10
CA SER A 133 -8.10 -17.78 17.96
C SER A 133 -6.92 -17.39 18.86
N ALA A 134 -6.53 -18.24 19.80
CA ALA A 134 -5.39 -18.02 20.69
C ALA A 134 -4.08 -18.58 20.13
N GLU A 135 -4.13 -19.33 19.03
CA GLU A 135 -2.97 -19.95 18.40
C GLU A 135 -2.39 -19.03 17.30
N ASN A 136 -1.11 -18.70 17.42
CA ASN A 136 -0.40 -17.90 16.43
C ASN A 136 0.11 -18.81 15.29
N PRO A 137 -0.37 -18.64 14.04
CA PRO A 137 -0.03 -19.54 12.93
C PRO A 137 1.47 -19.55 12.55
N GLY A 138 2.23 -18.51 12.92
CA GLY A 138 3.69 -18.46 12.70
C GLY A 138 4.53 -19.19 13.76
N THR A 139 3.92 -19.59 14.88
CA THR A 139 4.60 -20.31 15.98
C THR A 139 3.87 -21.59 16.38
N ALA A 140 2.75 -21.89 15.72
CA ALA A 140 1.99 -23.12 15.92
C ALA A 140 2.89 -24.32 15.60
N PRO A 141 3.01 -25.30 16.51
CA PRO A 141 3.72 -26.53 16.18
C PRO A 141 3.02 -27.16 14.98
N VAL A 142 3.78 -27.38 13.89
CA VAL A 142 3.26 -28.12 12.72
C VAL A 142 2.71 -29.44 13.25
N PRO A 143 1.41 -29.75 13.05
CA PRO A 143 0.87 -31.02 13.51
C PRO A 143 1.74 -32.15 12.96
N GLY A 144 2.37 -32.92 13.86
CA GLY A 144 3.27 -34.03 13.49
C GLY A 144 2.55 -35.21 12.82
N PHE A 145 1.28 -35.04 12.48
CA PHE A 145 0.44 -35.99 11.80
C PHE A 145 -0.34 -35.23 10.72
N PHE A 146 0.13 -35.30 9.50
CA PHE A 146 -0.73 -35.07 8.35
C PHE A 146 -1.70 -36.25 8.31
N VAL A 147 -3.00 -36.00 8.18
CA VAL A 147 -3.91 -37.06 7.76
C VAL A 147 -3.52 -37.38 6.33
N ASP A 148 -2.64 -38.36 6.16
CA ASP A 148 -2.38 -38.93 4.84
C ASP A 148 -3.72 -39.45 4.33
N VAL A 149 -4.15 -38.97 3.15
CA VAL A 149 -5.16 -39.71 2.41
C VAL A 149 -4.49 -41.02 2.05
N GLU A 150 -4.85 -42.07 2.78
CA GLU A 150 -4.26 -43.39 2.62
C GLU A 150 -4.27 -43.79 1.13
N ALA A 151 -3.14 -44.24 0.61
CA ALA A 151 -3.04 -44.71 -0.77
C ALA A 151 -3.94 -45.96 -0.91
N GLY A 152 -5.18 -45.73 -1.36
CA GLY A 152 -6.24 -46.76 -1.45
C GLY A 152 -7.39 -46.59 -0.46
N GLY A 153 -7.38 -45.59 0.42
CA GLY A 153 -8.52 -45.22 1.26
C GLY A 153 -9.64 -44.65 0.39
N VAL A 154 -10.83 -45.27 0.46
CA VAL A 154 -12.08 -44.98 -0.29
C VAL A 154 -11.91 -43.88 -1.33
N THR A 155 -11.81 -44.28 -2.61
CA THR A 155 -11.96 -43.39 -3.77
C THR A 155 -13.00 -42.33 -3.40
N ALA A 156 -12.53 -41.11 -3.14
CA ALA A 156 -13.42 -40.03 -2.74
C ALA A 156 -14.51 -39.98 -3.82
N PRO A 157 -15.80 -40.14 -3.48
CA PRO A 157 -16.85 -40.49 -4.43
C PRO A 157 -16.86 -39.51 -5.59
N ASP A 158 -16.27 -39.89 -6.73
CA ASP A 158 -16.10 -39.09 -7.96
C ASP A 158 -16.07 -37.57 -7.73
N ARG A 159 -15.31 -37.13 -6.72
CA ARG A 159 -15.26 -35.72 -6.34
C ARG A 159 -14.33 -35.07 -7.35
N ARG A 160 -14.92 -34.35 -8.31
CA ARG A 160 -14.20 -33.54 -9.30
C ARG A 160 -13.44 -32.43 -8.59
N PHE A 161 -12.27 -32.75 -8.03
CA PHE A 161 -11.38 -31.75 -7.43
C PHE A 161 -10.64 -30.98 -8.53
N PHE A 162 -10.66 -29.66 -8.43
CA PHE A 162 -9.79 -28.81 -9.24
C PHE A 162 -8.40 -28.78 -8.61
N LYS A 163 -7.35 -29.06 -9.39
CA LYS A 163 -5.96 -28.93 -8.95
C LYS A 163 -5.50 -27.49 -9.21
N LEU A 164 -5.25 -26.74 -8.14
CA LEU A 164 -4.69 -25.40 -8.17
C LEU A 164 -3.37 -25.38 -7.41
N ALA A 165 -2.46 -24.49 -7.78
CA ALA A 165 -1.25 -24.23 -7.01
C ALA A 165 -1.53 -23.21 -5.91
N TYR A 166 -0.69 -23.18 -4.88
CA TYR A 166 -0.65 -22.08 -3.92
C TYR A 166 0.51 -21.16 -4.29
N ILE A 167 0.26 -19.85 -4.35
CA ILE A 167 1.30 -18.83 -4.53
C ILE A 167 1.23 -17.80 -3.40
N MET A 168 2.39 -17.34 -2.95
CA MET A 168 2.56 -16.37 -1.87
C MET A 168 2.99 -15.02 -2.45
N LYS A 169 2.37 -13.93 -1.98
CA LYS A 169 2.80 -12.58 -2.28
C LYS A 169 4.17 -12.33 -1.64
N LEU A 170 5.16 -11.96 -2.45
CA LEU A 170 6.50 -11.57 -1.98
C LEU A 170 6.53 -10.18 -1.35
#